data_AF-A0A5C3PAU1-F1
#
_entry.id   AF-A0A5C3PAU1-F1
#
_cell.length_a   1.000
_cell.length_b   1.000
_cell.length_c   1.000
_cell.angle_alpha   90.00
_cell.angle_beta   90.00
_cell.angle_gamma   90.00
#
_symmetry.space_group_name_H-M   'P 1'
#
loop_
_entity.id
_entity.type
_entity.pdbx_description
1 polymer ?
#
loop_
_entity_poly.entity_id
_entity_poly.type
_entity_poly.pdbx_seq_one_letter_code
_entity_poly.pdbx_strand_id
1 'polypeptide(L)'
;MPITARELSYAAKTQVFTRNFRHLLPVPRFLVRGPFMHGQSKPKDTKPKDRIKFWNIVPGDFVKLRNDSKGTVHEVHKINKLSNRVILKREINKANYVPDARSGSGVSVPYSQCQLLVGKYEYPPEGSSTEPKVQNVFATRITSSEPYFNRKGGYWIWRRYAVNTTPRLPSYSADKFSSIRIPWPKTNAVTRPDPSPYDTTADVVNEVTYTPPSLPSTLLSPAPRVPSEHEYITSLSKPEKVSLPKEAPVEVYLHKELSNPHARAKKQARWQAYQARTKALLEEFIKAEYANLAGRTKREARTEATWKWQQRLVQDRKEELKRRWRNRGAEARLERKAQRKARKMAKRNEKLRNLVLADAPNQVAPPSRRPAATA
;
A
#
# COMPACT_ATOMS: atom_id res chain seq x y z
N MET A 1 -4.16 -3.47 1.46
CA MET A 1 -3.07 -4.45 1.33
C MET A 1 -3.65 -5.85 1.50
N PRO A 2 -3.45 -6.77 0.54
CA PRO A 2 -3.86 -8.17 0.68
C PRO A 2 -3.03 -8.90 1.74
N ILE A 3 -3.52 -10.05 2.22
CA ILE A 3 -2.77 -10.93 3.12
C ILE A 3 -1.51 -11.44 2.40
N THR A 4 -0.38 -11.36 3.09
CA THR A 4 0.92 -11.83 2.59
C THR A 4 1.15 -13.31 2.88
N ALA A 5 2.07 -13.96 2.14
CA ALA A 5 2.46 -15.36 2.38
C ALA A 5 2.97 -15.59 3.82
N ARG A 6 3.73 -14.62 4.36
CA ARG A 6 4.22 -14.64 5.73
C ARG A 6 3.08 -14.59 6.75
N GLU A 7 2.08 -13.72 6.54
CA GLU A 7 0.91 -13.66 7.44
C GLU A 7 0.09 -14.97 7.39
N LEU A 8 0.07 -15.65 6.25
CA LEU A 8 -0.57 -16.96 6.09
C LEU A 8 0.18 -18.08 6.82
N SER A 9 1.51 -18.12 6.72
CA SER A 9 2.32 -19.13 7.41
C SER A 9 2.33 -18.94 8.93
N TYR A 10 2.34 -17.69 9.39
CA TYR A 10 2.24 -17.32 10.81
C TYR A 10 0.80 -16.97 11.24
N ALA A 11 -0.21 -17.62 10.64
CA ALA A 11 -1.62 -17.36 10.94
C ALA A 11 -2.02 -17.74 12.37
N ALA A 12 -1.32 -18.70 12.98
CA ALA A 12 -1.50 -19.10 14.36
C ALA A 12 -0.84 -18.08 15.30
N LYS A 13 -1.66 -17.32 16.04
CA LYS A 13 -1.21 -16.25 16.93
C LYS A 13 -1.24 -16.69 18.39
N THR A 14 -0.28 -16.20 19.17
CA THR A 14 -0.20 -16.32 20.64
C THR A 14 -0.78 -15.10 21.36
N GLN A 15 -1.11 -14.03 20.64
CA GLN A 15 -1.66 -12.81 21.24
C GLN A 15 -3.10 -13.04 21.71
N VAL A 16 -3.37 -12.62 22.94
CA VAL A 16 -4.70 -12.63 23.57
C VAL A 16 -5.65 -11.66 22.86
N PHE A 17 -5.25 -10.39 22.77
CA PHE A 17 -6.12 -9.34 22.25
C PHE A 17 -6.02 -9.18 20.73
N THR A 18 -7.13 -8.74 20.12
CA THR A 18 -7.18 -8.48 18.68
C THR A 18 -6.74 -7.05 18.37
N ARG A 19 -5.54 -6.87 17.80
CA ARG A 19 -5.05 -5.55 17.36
C ARG A 19 -5.71 -5.07 16.05
N ASN A 20 -5.86 -5.98 15.09
CA ASN A 20 -6.43 -5.68 13.78
C ASN A 20 -7.30 -6.83 13.26
N PHE A 21 -8.17 -6.53 12.30
CA PHE A 21 -9.06 -7.48 11.63
C PHE A 21 -8.55 -7.91 10.25
N ARG A 22 -7.22 -7.92 10.04
CA ARG A 22 -6.63 -8.33 8.75
C ARG A 22 -6.96 -9.77 8.40
N HIS A 23 -7.24 -10.63 9.38
CA HIS A 23 -7.69 -12.00 9.15
C HIS A 23 -9.07 -12.09 8.48
N LEU A 24 -9.83 -11.00 8.39
CA LEU A 24 -11.09 -10.96 7.63
C LEU A 24 -10.88 -10.58 6.15
N LEU A 25 -9.67 -10.18 5.76
CA LEU A 25 -9.37 -9.86 4.37
C LEU A 25 -9.28 -11.15 3.54
N PRO A 26 -9.68 -11.13 2.25
CA PRO A 26 -9.54 -12.29 1.39
C PRO A 26 -8.07 -12.67 1.23
N VAL A 27 -7.80 -13.98 1.30
CA VAL A 27 -6.48 -14.51 0.98
C VAL A 27 -6.38 -14.65 -0.54
N PRO A 28 -5.32 -14.12 -1.18
CA PRO A 28 -5.09 -14.31 -2.61
C PRO A 28 -5.06 -15.79 -3.00
N ARG A 29 -5.77 -16.16 -4.09
CA ARG A 29 -5.93 -17.57 -4.50
C ARG A 29 -4.62 -18.31 -4.73
N PHE A 30 -3.60 -17.63 -5.27
CA PHE A 30 -2.29 -18.23 -5.53
C PHE A 30 -1.54 -18.65 -4.26
N LEU A 31 -1.88 -18.09 -3.09
CA LEU A 31 -1.27 -18.49 -1.81
C LEU A 31 -1.91 -19.75 -1.21
N VAL A 32 -3.17 -20.04 -1.56
CA VAL A 32 -3.93 -21.19 -1.03
C VAL A 32 -3.97 -22.34 -2.03
N ARG A 33 -3.86 -22.05 -3.34
CA ARG A 33 -3.93 -23.02 -4.44
C ARG A 33 -2.65 -23.04 -5.29
N GLY A 34 -1.57 -22.44 -4.81
CA GLY A 34 -0.29 -22.44 -5.52
C GLY A 34 0.26 -23.85 -5.73
N PRO A 35 1.31 -24.00 -6.55
CA PRO A 35 2.01 -25.27 -6.71
C PRO A 35 2.70 -25.62 -5.40
N PHE A 36 2.04 -26.42 -4.56
CA PHE A 36 2.65 -26.98 -3.36
C PHE A 36 3.45 -28.22 -3.76
N MET A 37 4.70 -28.29 -3.34
CA MET A 37 5.53 -29.47 -3.55
C MET A 37 4.94 -30.68 -2.81
N HIS A 38 5.21 -31.89 -3.29
CA HIS A 38 4.77 -33.11 -2.61
C HIS A 38 5.32 -33.11 -1.16
N GLY A 39 4.45 -33.36 -0.17
CA GLY A 39 4.79 -33.29 1.25
C GLY A 39 4.65 -31.91 1.91
N GLN A 40 4.42 -30.81 1.16
CA GLN A 40 4.13 -29.51 1.78
C GLN A 40 2.69 -29.45 2.31
N SER A 41 2.53 -29.00 3.55
CA SER A 41 1.20 -28.82 4.15
C SER A 41 0.45 -27.68 3.44
N LYS A 42 -0.69 -27.99 2.82
CA LYS A 42 -1.56 -26.98 2.23
C LYS A 42 -2.15 -26.09 3.34
N PRO A 43 -1.99 -24.75 3.26
CA PRO A 43 -2.58 -23.84 4.23
C PRO A 43 -4.12 -24.00 4.24
N LYS A 44 -4.69 -24.22 5.42
CA LYS A 44 -6.14 -24.27 5.60
C LYS A 44 -6.67 -22.85 5.74
N ASP A 45 -7.62 -22.49 4.89
CA ASP A 45 -8.28 -21.19 4.90
C ASP A 45 -9.80 -21.37 4.93
N THR A 46 -10.48 -20.67 5.84
CA THR A 46 -11.96 -20.55 5.80
C THR A 46 -12.34 -19.31 5.00
N LYS A 47 -13.53 -19.32 4.38
CA LYS A 47 -14.00 -18.17 3.59
C LYS A 47 -14.08 -16.94 4.51
N PRO A 48 -13.72 -15.73 4.03
CA PRO A 48 -13.73 -14.52 4.85
C PRO A 48 -15.02 -14.27 5.64
N LYS A 49 -16.18 -14.57 5.03
CA LYS A 49 -17.50 -14.45 5.66
C LYS A 49 -17.75 -15.41 6.84
N ASP A 50 -17.08 -16.56 6.85
CA ASP A 50 -17.22 -17.60 7.86
C ASP A 50 -16.16 -17.45 8.96
N ARG A 51 -15.21 -16.51 8.82
CA ARG A 51 -14.15 -16.27 9.81
C ARG A 51 -14.70 -15.53 11.02
N ILE A 52 -14.29 -15.97 12.20
CA ILE A 52 -14.74 -15.37 13.45
C ILE A 52 -14.09 -13.99 13.60
N LYS A 53 -14.91 -12.93 13.63
CA LYS A 53 -14.47 -11.55 13.85
C LYS A 53 -14.03 -11.33 15.29
N PHE A 54 -14.89 -11.67 16.25
CA PHE A 54 -14.68 -11.51 17.68
C PHE A 54 -14.48 -12.87 18.35
N TRP A 55 -13.22 -13.21 18.64
CA TRP A 55 -12.84 -14.48 19.25
C TRP A 55 -13.04 -14.46 20.77
N ASN A 56 -13.95 -15.29 21.29
CA ASN A 56 -14.14 -15.40 22.75
C ASN A 56 -13.18 -16.38 23.41
N ILE A 57 -12.45 -17.19 22.66
CA ILE A 57 -11.41 -18.10 23.18
C ILE A 57 -10.06 -17.58 22.70
N VAL A 58 -9.13 -17.42 23.62
CA VAL A 58 -7.81 -16.83 23.38
C VAL A 58 -6.70 -17.69 23.98
N PRO A 59 -5.44 -17.51 23.54
CA PRO A 59 -4.30 -18.16 24.17
C PRO A 59 -4.24 -17.90 25.69
N GLY A 60 -3.96 -18.94 26.47
CA GLY A 60 -3.97 -18.92 27.94
C GLY A 60 -5.33 -19.21 28.58
N ASP A 61 -6.43 -19.30 27.82
CA ASP A 61 -7.69 -19.82 28.35
C ASP A 61 -7.63 -21.33 28.56
N PHE A 62 -8.47 -21.83 29.46
CA PHE A 62 -8.71 -23.25 29.66
C PHE A 62 -10.01 -23.68 29.01
N VAL A 63 -9.98 -24.77 28.25
CA VAL A 63 -11.14 -25.28 27.51
C VAL A 63 -11.32 -26.78 27.70
N LYS A 64 -12.57 -27.23 27.69
CA LYS A 64 -12.95 -28.64 27.53
C LYS A 64 -13.43 -28.88 26.11
N LEU A 65 -13.22 -30.09 25.60
CA LEU A 65 -13.78 -30.52 24.32
C LEU A 65 -15.18 -31.08 24.52
N ARG A 66 -16.14 -30.64 23.69
CA ARG A 66 -17.57 -31.04 23.80
C ARG A 66 -17.79 -32.56 23.77
N ASN A 67 -16.95 -33.30 23.05
CA ASN A 67 -17.06 -34.75 22.89
C ASN A 67 -16.11 -35.53 23.81
N ASP A 68 -15.39 -34.86 24.70
CA ASP A 68 -14.52 -35.56 25.65
C ASP A 68 -15.30 -35.97 26.90
N SER A 69 -15.53 -37.28 27.02
CA SER A 69 -16.22 -37.90 28.16
C SER A 69 -15.42 -37.76 29.45
N LYS A 70 -14.09 -37.69 29.37
CA LYS A 70 -13.21 -37.56 30.54
C LYS A 70 -13.23 -36.16 31.14
N GLY A 71 -13.75 -35.16 30.39
CA GLY A 71 -13.80 -33.79 30.84
C GLY A 71 -12.42 -33.16 31.08
N THR A 72 -11.42 -33.57 30.31
CA THR A 72 -10.06 -33.06 30.44
C THR A 72 -10.02 -31.57 30.08
N VAL A 73 -9.25 -30.83 30.87
CA VAL A 73 -9.08 -29.39 30.71
C VAL A 73 -7.79 -29.13 29.96
N HIS A 74 -7.87 -28.46 28.82
CA HIS A 74 -6.72 -28.12 28.01
C HIS A 74 -6.47 -26.61 28.00
N GLU A 75 -5.20 -26.24 28.12
CA GLU A 75 -4.75 -24.85 27.95
C GLU A 75 -4.66 -24.52 26.46
N VAL A 76 -5.20 -23.38 26.04
CA VAL A 76 -5.09 -22.89 24.66
C VAL A 76 -3.71 -22.29 24.44
N HIS A 77 -2.94 -22.85 23.51
CA HIS A 77 -1.59 -22.36 23.20
C HIS A 77 -1.59 -21.27 22.12
N LYS A 78 -2.27 -21.53 21.00
CA LYS A 78 -2.36 -20.61 19.85
C LYS A 78 -3.75 -20.64 19.25
N ILE A 79 -4.14 -19.56 18.58
CA ILE A 79 -5.37 -19.50 17.80
C ILE A 79 -5.05 -19.19 16.34
N ASN A 80 -5.62 -19.96 15.42
CA ASN A 80 -5.55 -19.68 13.99
C ASN A 80 -6.86 -19.01 13.56
N LYS A 81 -6.79 -17.69 13.37
CA LYS A 81 -7.94 -16.86 12.98
C LYS A 81 -8.35 -17.01 11.51
N LEU A 82 -7.47 -17.53 10.65
CA LEU A 82 -7.78 -17.80 9.24
C LEU A 82 -8.49 -19.14 9.03
N SER A 83 -8.22 -20.13 9.89
CA SER A 83 -8.83 -21.46 9.78
C SER A 83 -9.95 -21.72 10.79
N ASN A 84 -10.26 -20.77 11.68
CA ASN A 84 -11.16 -20.96 12.83
C ASN A 84 -10.80 -22.17 13.72
N ARG A 85 -9.50 -22.37 13.98
CA ARG A 85 -9.01 -23.47 14.84
C ARG A 85 -8.26 -22.94 16.04
N VAL A 86 -8.39 -23.62 17.16
CA VAL A 86 -7.58 -23.39 18.37
C VAL A 86 -6.60 -24.54 18.52
N ILE A 87 -5.37 -24.21 18.90
CA ILE A 87 -4.27 -25.15 19.06
C ILE A 87 -4.06 -25.27 20.56
N LEU A 88 -4.31 -26.46 21.09
CA LEU A 88 -4.21 -26.78 22.50
C LEU A 88 -2.77 -27.16 22.85
N LYS A 89 -2.31 -26.76 24.02
CA LYS A 89 -1.01 -27.18 24.56
C LYS A 89 -1.04 -28.68 24.78
N ARG A 90 0.01 -29.39 24.37
CA ARG A 90 0.15 -30.82 24.69
C ARG A 90 0.47 -30.96 26.18
N GLU A 91 -0.06 -32.00 26.81
CA GLU A 91 0.36 -32.42 28.14
C GLU A 91 1.79 -32.96 28.04
N ILE A 92 2.78 -32.16 28.44
CA ILE A 92 4.20 -32.53 28.41
C ILE A 92 4.55 -33.51 29.56
N ASN A 93 3.67 -33.64 30.56
CA ASN A 93 3.97 -34.32 31.83
C ASN A 93 3.78 -35.85 31.82
N LYS A 94 3.73 -36.52 30.67
CA LYS A 94 3.82 -38.00 30.66
C LYS A 94 5.30 -38.38 30.68
N ALA A 95 5.74 -39.00 31.78
CA ALA A 95 7.14 -39.26 32.15
C ALA A 95 8.04 -39.95 31.10
N ASN A 96 7.48 -40.46 29.99
CA ASN A 96 8.22 -41.17 28.92
C ASN A 96 8.08 -40.52 27.53
N TYR A 97 7.75 -39.23 27.43
CA TYR A 97 7.56 -38.57 26.13
C TYR A 97 8.84 -37.87 25.63
N VAL A 98 9.50 -38.45 24.62
CA VAL A 98 10.52 -37.77 23.82
C VAL A 98 9.80 -36.93 22.75
N PRO A 99 9.93 -35.59 22.74
CA PRO A 99 9.28 -34.76 21.75
C PRO A 99 9.91 -34.96 20.37
N ASP A 100 9.17 -35.61 19.49
CA ASP A 100 9.57 -35.77 18.09
C ASP A 100 9.61 -34.38 17.43
N ALA A 101 10.80 -33.92 17.03
CA ALA A 101 11.07 -32.54 16.58
C ALA A 101 10.22 -32.11 15.36
N ARG A 102 9.64 -33.08 14.64
CA ARG A 102 8.76 -32.86 13.48
C ARG A 102 7.28 -32.64 13.87
N SER A 103 6.88 -32.95 15.10
CA SER A 103 5.49 -32.91 15.59
C SER A 103 5.25 -31.77 16.60
N GLY A 104 5.90 -30.62 16.39
CA GLY A 104 5.88 -29.48 17.33
C GLY A 104 4.58 -28.69 17.44
N SER A 105 3.50 -29.07 16.74
CA SER A 105 2.21 -28.38 16.83
C SER A 105 1.26 -29.10 17.79
N GLY A 106 0.77 -28.37 18.78
CA GLY A 106 -0.30 -28.81 19.68
C GLY A 106 -1.55 -29.32 18.96
N VAL A 107 -2.45 -29.97 19.69
CA VAL A 107 -3.67 -30.56 19.10
C VAL A 107 -4.53 -29.45 18.51
N SER A 108 -4.76 -29.47 17.19
CA SER A 108 -5.54 -28.45 16.49
C SER A 108 -7.01 -28.84 16.41
N VAL A 109 -7.87 -28.11 17.11
CA VAL A 109 -9.30 -28.38 17.24
C VAL A 109 -10.12 -27.23 16.62
N PRO A 110 -11.25 -27.51 15.93
CA PRO A 110 -12.19 -26.48 15.52
C PRO A 110 -12.72 -25.66 16.71
N TYR A 111 -12.85 -24.34 16.54
CA TYR A 111 -13.35 -23.46 17.58
C TYR A 111 -14.71 -23.90 18.17
N SER A 112 -15.60 -24.44 17.32
CA SER A 112 -16.95 -24.88 17.72
C SER A 112 -16.98 -26.06 18.69
N GLN A 113 -15.90 -26.81 18.83
CA GLN A 113 -15.82 -27.95 19.74
C GLN A 113 -15.30 -27.57 21.14
N CYS A 114 -14.83 -26.34 21.32
CA CYS A 114 -14.25 -25.88 22.58
C CYS A 114 -15.32 -25.23 23.47
N GLN A 115 -15.35 -25.63 24.74
CA GLN A 115 -16.16 -25.02 25.80
C GLN A 115 -15.22 -24.33 26.80
N LEU A 116 -15.44 -23.04 27.05
CA LEU A 116 -14.56 -22.22 27.90
C LEU A 116 -14.79 -22.51 29.38
N LEU A 117 -13.72 -22.67 30.16
CA LEU A 117 -13.82 -22.80 31.61
C LEU A 117 -14.28 -21.46 32.22
N VAL A 118 -15.36 -21.50 32.99
CA VAL A 118 -15.87 -20.34 33.74
C VAL A 118 -15.14 -20.22 35.07
N GLY A 119 -15.01 -21.35 35.78
CA GLY A 119 -14.37 -21.42 37.09
C GLY A 119 -14.58 -22.78 37.75
N LYS A 120 -14.06 -22.90 38.97
CA LYS A 120 -14.34 -24.02 39.88
C LYS A 120 -15.42 -23.58 40.84
N TYR A 121 -16.48 -24.36 40.95
CA TYR A 121 -17.60 -24.07 41.84
C TYR A 121 -17.89 -25.28 42.72
N GLU A 122 -18.32 -25.00 43.94
CA GLU A 122 -18.78 -26.01 44.88
C GLU A 122 -20.23 -26.38 44.54
N TYR A 123 -20.46 -27.67 44.42
CA TYR A 123 -21.78 -28.25 44.21
C TYR A 123 -22.23 -28.95 45.49
N PRO A 124 -23.55 -28.91 45.78
CA PRO A 124 -24.10 -29.72 46.86
C PRO A 124 -23.73 -31.19 46.64
N PRO A 125 -23.54 -31.96 47.72
CA PRO A 125 -23.20 -33.37 47.62
C PRO A 125 -24.24 -34.13 46.77
N GLU A 126 -23.74 -35.04 45.95
CA GLU A 126 -24.57 -35.90 45.11
C GLU A 126 -24.60 -37.29 45.75
N GLY A 127 -25.79 -37.74 46.18
CA GLY A 127 -25.97 -39.05 46.83
C GLY A 127 -25.70 -39.07 48.35
N SER A 128 -25.01 -40.12 48.83
CA SER A 128 -24.77 -40.41 50.26
C SER A 128 -23.52 -39.75 50.86
N SER A 129 -22.81 -38.92 50.10
CA SER A 129 -21.66 -38.17 50.60
C SER A 129 -22.11 -36.90 51.34
N THR A 130 -21.43 -36.51 52.41
CA THR A 130 -21.75 -35.28 53.18
C THR A 130 -20.94 -34.07 52.70
N GLU A 131 -19.87 -34.28 51.92
CA GLU A 131 -18.94 -33.21 51.52
C GLU A 131 -19.33 -32.54 50.18
N PRO A 132 -19.22 -31.19 50.08
CA PRO A 132 -19.46 -30.48 48.83
C PRO A 132 -18.41 -30.84 47.77
N LYS A 133 -18.85 -31.08 46.53
CA LYS A 133 -17.97 -31.49 45.44
C LYS A 133 -17.56 -30.28 44.61
N VAL A 134 -16.26 -29.97 44.58
CA VAL A 134 -15.72 -28.93 43.69
C VAL A 134 -15.69 -29.45 42.24
N GLN A 135 -16.46 -28.83 41.35
CA GLN A 135 -16.50 -29.20 39.94
C GLN A 135 -16.08 -28.05 39.03
N ASN A 136 -15.45 -28.40 37.91
CA ASN A 136 -15.12 -27.44 36.84
C ASN A 136 -16.38 -27.12 36.05
N VAL A 137 -16.72 -25.83 35.95
CA VAL A 137 -17.90 -25.36 35.23
C VAL A 137 -17.49 -24.76 33.88
N PHE A 138 -18.09 -25.27 32.81
CA PHE A 138 -17.79 -24.84 31.45
C PHE A 138 -18.96 -24.05 30.85
N ALA A 139 -18.65 -23.07 30.00
CA ALA A 139 -19.63 -22.30 29.26
C ALA A 139 -20.10 -23.06 28.02
N THR A 140 -21.39 -23.39 27.97
CA THR A 140 -22.05 -23.96 26.79
C THR A 140 -22.42 -22.85 25.79
N ARG A 141 -22.84 -21.69 26.30
CA ARG A 141 -23.18 -20.50 25.50
C ARG A 141 -22.48 -19.29 26.08
N ILE A 142 -21.77 -18.56 25.23
CA ILE A 142 -21.06 -17.33 25.57
C ILE A 142 -21.73 -16.17 24.84
N THR A 143 -21.96 -15.08 25.56
CA THR A 143 -22.28 -13.77 24.98
C THR A 143 -21.15 -12.79 25.24
N SER A 144 -21.12 -11.69 24.50
CA SER A 144 -20.11 -10.66 24.62
C SER A 144 -20.74 -9.28 24.71
N SER A 145 -20.10 -8.35 25.42
CA SER A 145 -20.45 -6.93 25.33
C SER A 145 -20.13 -6.37 23.95
N GLU A 146 -20.61 -5.15 23.68
CA GLU A 146 -20.18 -4.39 22.52
C GLU A 146 -18.64 -4.21 22.53
N PRO A 147 -17.96 -4.48 21.39
CA PRO A 147 -16.52 -4.32 21.28
C PRO A 147 -16.13 -2.87 21.04
N TYR A 148 -15.17 -2.36 21.80
CA TYR A 148 -14.60 -1.03 21.62
C TYR A 148 -13.07 -1.09 21.45
N PHE A 149 -12.50 -0.06 20.83
CA PHE A 149 -11.06 0.03 20.60
C PHE A 149 -10.38 0.80 21.74
N ASN A 150 -9.48 0.14 22.47
CA ASN A 150 -8.65 0.79 23.48
C ASN A 150 -7.46 1.48 22.79
N ARG A 151 -7.51 2.82 22.67
CA ARG A 151 -6.45 3.62 22.02
C ARG A 151 -5.09 3.50 22.71
N LYS A 152 -5.05 3.48 24.05
CA LYS A 152 -3.79 3.36 24.82
C LYS A 152 -3.13 2.00 24.60
N GLY A 153 -3.94 0.94 24.52
CA GLY A 153 -3.46 -0.43 24.30
C GLY A 153 -3.21 -0.77 22.82
N GLY A 154 -3.89 -0.11 21.90
CA GLY A 154 -3.86 -0.44 20.47
C GLY A 154 -4.56 -1.76 20.13
N TYR A 155 -5.61 -2.13 20.86
CA TYR A 155 -6.37 -3.37 20.63
C TYR A 155 -7.86 -3.24 20.93
N TRP A 156 -8.64 -4.12 20.31
CA TRP A 156 -10.08 -4.28 20.54
C TRP A 156 -10.34 -5.11 21.79
N ILE A 157 -11.30 -4.65 22.60
CA ILE A 157 -11.71 -5.29 23.86
C ILE A 157 -13.22 -5.43 23.88
N TRP A 158 -13.69 -6.56 24.37
CA TRP A 158 -15.07 -6.78 24.79
C TRP A 158 -15.06 -7.65 26.05
N ARG A 159 -16.15 -7.64 26.81
CA ARG A 159 -16.34 -8.49 27.99
C ARG A 159 -17.03 -9.78 27.56
N ARG A 160 -16.63 -10.91 28.14
CA ARG A 160 -17.21 -12.24 27.87
C ARG A 160 -18.12 -12.62 29.04
N TYR A 161 -19.28 -13.20 28.73
CA TYR A 161 -20.20 -13.69 29.74
C TYR A 161 -20.68 -15.10 29.39
N ALA A 162 -20.68 -16.01 30.36
CA ALA A 162 -21.36 -17.30 30.27
C ALA A 162 -22.87 -17.08 30.48
N VAL A 163 -23.67 -17.43 29.47
CA VAL A 163 -25.14 -17.41 29.54
C VAL A 163 -25.67 -18.76 30.03
N ASN A 164 -25.02 -19.84 29.59
CA ASN A 164 -25.39 -21.19 29.98
C ASN A 164 -24.12 -21.96 30.33
N THR A 165 -24.19 -22.75 31.40
CA THR A 165 -23.07 -23.52 31.94
C THR A 165 -23.41 -25.00 32.07
N THR A 166 -22.38 -25.84 31.97
CA THR A 166 -22.43 -27.27 32.21
C THR A 166 -21.26 -27.67 33.11
N PRO A 167 -21.51 -28.20 34.32
CA PRO A 167 -22.81 -28.32 34.99
C PRO A 167 -23.52 -26.96 35.22
N ARG A 168 -24.83 -26.99 35.41
CA ARG A 168 -25.62 -25.78 35.75
C ARG A 168 -25.21 -25.30 37.12
N LEU A 169 -25.10 -23.99 37.35
CA LEU A 169 -24.65 -23.51 38.65
C LEU A 169 -25.74 -23.64 39.72
N PRO A 170 -25.39 -23.89 41.00
CA PRO A 170 -26.38 -24.03 42.07
C PRO A 170 -27.23 -22.77 42.28
N SER A 171 -26.64 -21.58 42.05
CA SER A 171 -27.32 -20.28 42.17
C SER A 171 -28.15 -19.91 40.93
N TYR A 172 -28.31 -20.82 39.96
CA TYR A 172 -29.07 -20.55 38.74
C TYR A 172 -30.58 -20.64 39.01
N SER A 173 -31.25 -19.49 39.00
CA SER A 173 -32.71 -19.39 39.00
C SER A 173 -33.18 -19.04 37.59
N ALA A 174 -34.25 -19.69 37.10
CA ALA A 174 -34.80 -19.45 35.76
C ALA A 174 -35.29 -18.01 35.57
N ASP A 175 -35.72 -17.35 36.65
CA ASP A 175 -36.27 -15.99 36.64
C ASP A 175 -35.19 -14.91 36.64
N LYS A 176 -33.96 -15.24 37.05
CA LYS A 176 -32.83 -14.32 37.07
C LYS A 176 -31.80 -14.75 36.05
N PHE A 177 -31.77 -14.07 34.89
CA PHE A 177 -30.71 -14.19 33.89
C PHE A 177 -29.36 -13.74 34.46
N SER A 178 -28.70 -14.61 35.21
CA SER A 178 -27.40 -14.38 35.83
C SER A 178 -26.28 -14.77 34.85
N SER A 179 -25.93 -13.84 33.95
CA SER A 179 -24.77 -14.05 33.07
C SER A 179 -23.47 -13.84 33.85
N ILE A 180 -22.56 -14.82 33.81
CA ILE A 180 -21.34 -14.78 34.62
C ILE A 180 -20.18 -14.26 33.78
N ARG A 181 -19.52 -13.22 34.26
CA ARG A 181 -18.38 -12.62 33.57
C ARG A 181 -17.18 -13.57 33.58
N ILE A 182 -16.64 -13.86 32.41
CA ILE A 182 -15.38 -14.62 32.25
C ILE A 182 -14.25 -13.62 31.96
N PRO A 183 -13.29 -13.42 32.89
CA PRO A 183 -12.18 -12.50 32.66
C PRO A 183 -11.24 -13.03 31.57
N TRP A 184 -10.55 -12.13 30.86
CA TRP A 184 -9.47 -12.51 29.94
C TRP A 184 -8.28 -13.09 30.73
N PRO A 185 -7.51 -14.03 30.15
CA PRO A 185 -6.35 -14.60 30.83
C PRO A 185 -5.29 -13.50 31.05
N LYS A 186 -4.57 -13.61 32.17
CA LYS A 186 -3.48 -12.69 32.49
C LYS A 186 -2.34 -12.90 31.49
N THR A 187 -1.97 -11.85 30.76
CA THR A 187 -0.80 -11.89 29.87
C THR A 187 0.44 -11.51 30.67
N ASN A 188 1.49 -12.33 30.59
CA ASN A 188 2.80 -11.93 31.08
C ASN A 188 3.26 -10.70 30.29
N ALA A 189 3.82 -9.70 30.98
CA ALA A 189 4.41 -8.55 30.32
C ALA A 189 5.54 -9.02 29.39
N VAL A 190 5.54 -8.56 28.14
CA VAL A 190 6.63 -8.86 27.22
C VAL A 190 7.86 -8.10 27.73
N THR A 191 8.88 -8.81 28.17
CA THR A 191 10.19 -8.23 28.48
C THR A 191 10.75 -7.66 27.19
N ARG A 192 10.99 -6.35 27.18
CA ARG A 192 11.73 -5.72 26.08
C ARG A 192 13.22 -5.91 26.38
N PRO A 193 14.05 -6.20 25.37
CA PRO A 193 15.49 -6.19 25.56
C PRO A 193 15.94 -4.79 25.97
N ASP A 194 17.01 -4.72 26.75
CA ASP A 194 17.66 -3.46 27.08
C ASP A 194 18.24 -2.81 25.80
N PRO A 195 18.29 -1.47 25.74
CA PRO A 195 18.79 -0.76 24.56
C PRO A 195 20.25 -1.13 24.26
N SER A 196 20.53 -1.37 22.99
CA SER A 196 21.87 -1.60 22.46
C SER A 196 22.68 -0.30 22.41
N PRO A 197 24.02 -0.32 22.43
CA PRO A 197 24.86 0.86 22.21
C PRO A 197 24.62 1.58 20.87
N TYR A 198 24.01 0.89 19.89
CA TYR A 198 23.62 1.46 18.61
C TYR A 198 22.21 2.07 18.61
N ASP A 199 21.43 1.88 19.68
CA ASP A 199 20.09 2.46 19.80
C ASP A 199 20.18 3.94 20.18
N THR A 200 19.31 4.76 19.59
CA THR A 200 19.26 6.19 19.89
C THR A 200 18.70 6.43 21.29
N THR A 201 19.32 7.34 22.03
CA THR A 201 18.83 7.79 23.34
C THR A 201 17.46 8.47 23.19
N ALA A 202 16.61 8.33 24.21
CA ALA A 202 15.25 8.89 24.19
C ALA A 202 15.24 10.41 23.94
N ASP A 203 16.22 11.14 24.46
CA ASP A 203 16.32 12.59 24.32
C ASP A 203 16.51 13.01 22.86
N VAL A 204 17.44 12.36 22.15
CA VAL A 204 17.69 12.58 20.71
C VAL A 204 16.47 12.22 19.87
N VAL A 205 15.71 11.17 20.25
CA VAL A 205 14.48 10.80 19.53
C VAL A 205 13.37 11.82 19.74
N ASN A 206 13.29 12.42 20.93
CA ASN A 206 12.29 13.42 21.27
C ASN A 206 12.66 14.84 20.82
N GLU A 207 13.89 15.05 20.35
CA GLU A 207 14.36 16.33 19.83
C GLU A 207 13.57 16.72 18.57
N VAL A 208 12.94 17.90 18.62
CA VAL A 208 12.17 18.43 17.49
C VAL A 208 13.14 19.05 16.47
N THR A 209 13.54 18.26 15.48
CA THR A 209 14.49 18.68 14.43
C THR A 209 13.85 19.52 13.31
N TYR A 210 12.54 19.41 13.12
CA TYR A 210 11.81 20.11 12.07
C TYR A 210 10.65 20.90 12.65
N THR A 211 10.73 22.22 12.52
CA THR A 211 9.61 23.13 12.76
C THR A 211 9.05 23.57 11.41
N PRO A 212 7.80 23.22 11.07
CA PRO A 212 7.22 23.65 9.81
C PRO A 212 7.07 25.18 9.82
N PRO A 213 7.23 25.85 8.66
CA PRO A 213 7.04 27.29 8.59
C PRO A 213 5.60 27.66 8.93
N SER A 214 5.41 28.86 9.48
CA SER A 214 4.08 29.38 9.80
C SER A 214 3.24 29.45 8.53
N LEU A 215 2.05 28.85 8.56
CA LEU A 215 1.09 29.00 7.46
C LEU A 215 0.70 30.47 7.33
N PRO A 216 0.53 30.97 6.09
CA PRO A 216 0.12 32.35 5.88
C PRO A 216 -1.27 32.60 6.49
N SER A 217 -1.48 33.79 7.04
CA SER A 217 -2.74 34.20 7.68
C SER A 217 -3.94 34.27 6.73
N THR A 218 -3.69 34.31 5.42
CA THR A 218 -4.72 34.54 4.40
C THR A 218 -4.56 33.54 3.25
N LEU A 219 -5.66 32.92 2.81
CA LEU A 219 -5.67 31.95 1.69
C LEU A 219 -5.24 32.52 0.33
N LEU A 220 -5.19 33.86 0.20
CA LEU A 220 -4.77 34.57 -1.01
C LEU A 220 -3.27 34.85 -1.07
N SER A 221 -2.51 34.55 0.00
CA SER A 221 -1.07 34.72 -0.03
C SER A 221 -0.46 33.83 -1.13
N PRO A 222 0.46 34.36 -1.95
CA PRO A 222 1.08 33.56 -3.00
C PRO A 222 1.84 32.40 -2.37
N ALA A 223 1.62 31.20 -2.90
CA ALA A 223 2.41 30.05 -2.49
C ALA A 223 3.90 30.31 -2.79
N PRO A 224 4.82 29.86 -1.91
CA PRO A 224 6.24 30.00 -2.14
C PRO A 224 6.62 29.42 -3.51
N ARG A 225 7.39 30.18 -4.28
CA ARG A 225 7.83 29.78 -5.62
C ARG A 225 8.69 28.53 -5.51
N VAL A 226 8.35 27.51 -6.32
CA VAL A 226 9.22 26.35 -6.52
C VAL A 226 10.46 26.80 -7.30
N PRO A 227 11.68 26.69 -6.76
CA PRO A 227 12.88 27.01 -7.51
C PRO A 227 13.08 26.02 -8.65
N SER A 228 13.67 26.50 -9.74
CA SER A 228 14.08 25.60 -10.82
C SER A 228 15.17 24.65 -10.33
N GLU A 229 15.30 23.49 -10.98
CA GLU A 229 16.35 22.52 -10.64
C GLU A 229 17.75 23.12 -10.79
N HIS A 230 17.94 23.97 -11.81
CA HIS A 230 19.18 24.71 -11.99
C HIS A 230 19.43 25.68 -10.84
N GLU A 231 18.43 26.47 -10.41
CA GLU A 231 18.53 27.37 -9.26
C GLU A 231 18.92 26.61 -7.99
N TYR A 232 18.28 25.46 -7.73
CA TYR A 232 18.60 24.60 -6.58
C TYR A 232 20.04 24.07 -6.64
N ILE A 233 20.46 23.47 -7.76
CA ILE A 233 21.84 22.96 -7.92
C ILE A 233 22.87 24.09 -7.82
N THR A 234 22.57 25.27 -8.37
CA THR A 234 23.44 26.44 -8.22
C THR A 234 23.51 26.93 -6.78
N SER A 235 22.42 26.84 -6.00
CA SER A 235 22.45 27.24 -4.58
C SER A 235 23.36 26.35 -3.73
N LEU A 236 23.46 25.05 -4.06
CA LEU A 236 24.35 24.10 -3.38
C LEU A 236 25.84 24.39 -3.65
N SER A 237 26.16 24.87 -4.86
CA SER A 237 27.54 25.12 -5.29
C SER A 237 27.99 26.58 -5.12
N LYS A 238 27.05 27.54 -5.22
CA LYS A 238 27.26 28.98 -5.20
C LYS A 238 26.11 29.67 -4.46
N PRO A 239 26.06 29.55 -3.12
CA PRO A 239 24.95 30.09 -2.32
C PRO A 239 24.82 31.61 -2.42
N GLU A 240 25.90 32.33 -2.70
CA GLU A 240 25.89 33.79 -2.88
C GLU A 240 25.12 34.26 -4.13
N LYS A 241 25.03 33.42 -5.17
CA LYS A 241 24.38 33.79 -6.43
C LYS A 241 22.87 33.53 -6.42
N VAL A 242 22.42 32.57 -5.62
CA VAL A 242 21.02 32.16 -5.53
C VAL A 242 20.68 31.97 -4.05
N SER A 243 20.09 33.00 -3.46
CA SER A 243 19.56 32.93 -2.09
C SER A 243 18.15 32.33 -2.13
N LEU A 244 18.02 31.11 -1.59
CA LEU A 244 16.72 30.48 -1.35
C LEU A 244 16.19 30.92 0.03
N PRO A 245 14.89 31.23 0.15
CA PRO A 245 14.30 31.59 1.44
C PRO A 245 14.44 30.44 2.44
N LYS A 246 15.13 30.67 3.56
CA LYS A 246 15.32 29.67 4.64
C LYS A 246 14.00 29.28 5.30
N GLU A 247 13.02 30.17 5.25
CA GLU A 247 11.68 29.99 5.82
C GLU A 247 10.73 29.24 4.87
N ALA A 248 11.16 28.86 3.67
CA ALA A 248 10.30 28.14 2.75
C ALA A 248 10.08 26.68 3.20
N PRO A 249 8.86 26.14 3.04
CA PRO A 249 8.56 24.76 3.40
C PRO A 249 9.40 23.79 2.56
N VAL A 250 9.99 22.79 3.23
CA VAL A 250 10.80 21.75 2.59
C VAL A 250 9.97 20.97 1.54
N GLU A 251 8.67 20.87 1.76
CA GLU A 251 7.71 20.21 0.88
C GLU A 251 7.67 20.82 -0.53
N VAL A 252 7.98 22.12 -0.66
CA VAL A 252 8.04 22.81 -1.96
C VAL A 252 9.16 22.23 -2.82
N TYR A 253 10.30 21.91 -2.21
CA TYR A 253 11.46 21.32 -2.86
C TYR A 253 11.22 19.83 -3.18
N LEU A 254 10.57 19.11 -2.26
CA LEU A 254 10.34 17.67 -2.36
C LEU A 254 9.03 17.28 -3.05
N HIS A 255 8.24 18.22 -3.57
CA HIS A 255 6.90 17.93 -4.12
C HIS A 255 6.90 16.85 -5.23
N LYS A 256 7.99 16.74 -6.01
CA LYS A 256 8.15 15.71 -7.05
C LYS A 256 8.40 14.32 -6.46
N GLU A 257 9.09 14.24 -5.32
CA GLU A 257 9.40 13.01 -4.59
C GLU A 257 8.20 12.54 -3.78
N LEU A 258 7.58 13.48 -3.04
CA LEU A 258 6.37 13.23 -2.26
C LEU A 258 5.18 12.86 -3.16
N SER A 259 5.14 13.37 -4.39
CA SER A 259 4.04 13.11 -5.31
C SER A 259 4.52 12.79 -6.72
N ASN A 260 4.51 11.50 -7.06
CA ASN A 260 4.88 11.04 -8.40
C ASN A 260 4.04 11.77 -9.49
N PRO A 261 4.67 12.58 -10.38
CA PRO A 261 3.95 13.32 -11.44
C PRO A 261 3.28 12.41 -12.49
N HIS A 262 3.73 11.15 -12.55
CA HIS A 262 3.27 10.12 -13.46
C HIS A 262 2.42 9.03 -12.79
N ALA A 263 1.96 9.27 -11.55
CA ALA A 263 1.00 8.40 -10.88
C ALA A 263 -0.25 8.16 -11.74
N ARG A 264 -0.85 6.97 -11.64
CA ARG A 264 -2.05 6.57 -12.42
C ARG A 264 -3.19 7.56 -12.24
N ALA A 265 -3.44 8.03 -11.01
CA ALA A 265 -4.47 9.02 -10.72
C ALA A 265 -4.24 10.35 -11.46
N LYS A 266 -3.02 10.90 -11.44
CA LYS A 266 -2.67 12.13 -12.18
C LYS A 266 -2.77 11.93 -13.70
N LYS A 267 -2.40 10.75 -14.22
CA LYS A 267 -2.61 10.40 -15.64
C LYS A 267 -4.10 10.38 -16.00
N GLN A 268 -4.92 9.78 -15.15
CA GLN A 268 -6.37 9.75 -15.33
C GLN A 268 -6.99 11.15 -15.26
N ALA A 269 -6.57 12.00 -14.32
CA ALA A 269 -7.03 13.38 -14.22
C ALA A 269 -6.68 14.19 -15.49
N ARG A 270 -5.44 14.07 -16.00
CA ARG A 270 -5.04 14.70 -17.28
C ARG A 270 -5.88 14.21 -18.45
N TRP A 271 -6.17 12.91 -18.50
CA TRP A 271 -7.02 12.33 -19.55
C TRP A 271 -8.46 12.84 -19.45
N GLN A 272 -9.05 12.89 -18.25
CA GLN A 272 -10.38 13.45 -18.02
C GLN A 272 -10.44 14.94 -18.38
N ALA A 273 -9.45 15.74 -17.99
CA ALA A 273 -9.36 17.15 -18.36
C ALA A 273 -9.25 17.34 -19.87
N TYR A 274 -8.47 16.49 -20.56
CA TYR A 274 -8.42 16.47 -22.01
C TYR A 274 -9.78 16.14 -22.64
N GLN A 275 -10.46 15.10 -22.15
CA GLN A 275 -11.81 14.74 -22.62
C GLN A 275 -12.81 15.88 -22.40
N ALA A 276 -12.78 16.52 -21.23
CA ALA A 276 -13.63 17.67 -20.92
C ALA A 276 -13.36 18.84 -21.86
N ARG A 277 -12.09 19.19 -22.10
CA ARG A 277 -11.69 20.22 -23.06
C ARG A 277 -12.19 19.90 -24.47
N THR A 278 -12.04 18.65 -24.93
CA THR A 278 -12.50 18.26 -26.27
C THR A 278 -14.01 18.35 -26.44
N LYS A 279 -14.78 18.08 -25.37
CA LYS A 279 -16.24 18.23 -25.36
C LYS A 279 -16.65 19.70 -25.36
N ALA A 280 -16.05 20.51 -24.50
CA ALA A 280 -16.31 21.96 -24.46
C ALA A 280 -16.02 22.62 -25.82
N LEU A 281 -14.91 22.26 -26.46
CA LEU A 281 -14.54 22.75 -27.79
C LEU A 281 -15.55 22.33 -28.88
N LEU A 282 -16.14 21.13 -28.78
CA LEU A 282 -17.23 20.72 -29.68
C LEU A 282 -18.49 21.57 -29.44
N GLU A 283 -18.85 21.80 -28.19
CA GLU A 283 -19.99 22.66 -27.84
C GLU A 283 -19.80 24.09 -28.32
N GLU A 284 -18.60 24.64 -28.23
CA GLU A 284 -18.23 25.95 -28.79
C GLU A 284 -18.46 25.99 -30.31
N PHE A 285 -17.99 25.00 -31.06
CA PHE A 285 -18.25 24.93 -32.50
C PHE A 285 -19.74 24.79 -32.84
N ILE A 286 -20.48 23.97 -32.09
CA ILE A 286 -21.92 23.83 -32.31
C ILE A 286 -22.64 25.15 -32.05
N LYS A 287 -22.29 25.84 -30.96
CA LYS A 287 -22.85 27.17 -30.64
C LYS A 287 -22.52 28.20 -31.72
N ALA A 288 -21.28 28.20 -32.23
CA ALA A 288 -20.86 29.11 -33.29
C ALA A 288 -21.60 28.86 -34.62
N GLU A 289 -21.82 27.60 -35.01
CA GLU A 289 -22.59 27.28 -36.22
C GLU A 289 -24.09 27.52 -36.04
N TYR A 290 -24.65 27.28 -34.84
CA TYR A 290 -26.04 27.59 -34.54
C TYR A 290 -26.34 29.09 -34.54
N ALA A 291 -25.36 29.93 -34.20
CA ALA A 291 -25.49 31.37 -34.34
C ALA A 291 -25.55 31.81 -35.82
N ASN A 292 -24.96 31.02 -36.73
CA ASN A 292 -24.81 31.35 -38.16
C ASN A 292 -25.53 30.35 -39.07
N LEU A 293 -26.86 30.24 -38.96
CA LEU A 293 -27.61 29.23 -39.71
C LEU A 293 -27.65 29.49 -41.22
N ALA A 294 -27.70 30.75 -41.69
CA ALA A 294 -27.61 31.11 -43.12
C ALA A 294 -28.48 30.23 -44.05
N GLY A 295 -29.72 29.93 -43.65
CA GLY A 295 -30.65 29.08 -44.40
C GLY A 295 -30.45 27.56 -44.23
N ARG A 296 -29.41 27.12 -43.52
CA ARG A 296 -29.13 25.71 -43.21
C ARG A 296 -29.98 25.22 -42.04
N THR A 297 -30.25 23.92 -42.01
CA THR A 297 -30.92 23.28 -40.88
C THR A 297 -29.97 23.14 -39.67
N LYS A 298 -30.52 23.08 -38.44
CA LYS A 298 -29.72 22.82 -37.23
C LYS A 298 -28.92 21.51 -37.31
N ARG A 299 -29.41 20.52 -38.06
CA ARG A 299 -28.73 19.25 -38.27
C ARG A 299 -27.46 19.42 -39.11
N GLU A 300 -27.55 20.17 -40.20
CA GLU A 300 -26.42 20.48 -41.10
C GLU A 300 -25.36 21.32 -40.37
N ALA A 301 -25.79 22.37 -39.65
CA ALA A 301 -24.90 23.19 -38.82
C ALA A 301 -24.14 22.35 -37.78
N ARG A 302 -24.81 21.37 -37.15
CA ARG A 302 -24.15 20.44 -36.20
C ARG A 302 -23.14 19.52 -36.90
N THR A 303 -23.45 19.01 -38.09
CA THR A 303 -22.51 18.17 -38.84
C THR A 303 -21.26 18.95 -39.25
N GLU A 304 -21.42 20.19 -39.72
CA GLU A 304 -20.29 21.06 -40.04
C GLU A 304 -19.46 21.43 -38.81
N ALA A 305 -20.11 21.73 -37.68
CA ALA A 305 -19.43 21.96 -36.40
C ALA A 305 -18.57 20.75 -36.00
N THR A 306 -19.12 19.54 -36.13
CA THR A 306 -18.36 18.31 -35.83
C THR A 306 -17.18 18.10 -36.77
N TRP A 307 -17.32 18.46 -38.06
CA TRP A 307 -16.23 18.37 -39.03
C TRP A 307 -15.11 19.40 -38.73
N LYS A 308 -15.47 20.66 -38.46
CA LYS A 308 -14.51 21.72 -38.06
C LYS A 308 -13.78 21.35 -36.77
N TRP A 309 -14.52 20.80 -35.79
CA TRP A 309 -13.97 20.26 -34.55
C TRP A 309 -12.93 19.15 -34.82
N GLN A 310 -13.24 18.17 -35.68
CA GLN A 310 -12.30 17.10 -36.05
C GLN A 310 -11.03 17.66 -36.71
N GLN A 311 -11.17 18.61 -37.65
CA GLN A 311 -10.02 19.26 -38.28
C GLN A 311 -9.15 19.99 -37.25
N ARG A 312 -9.79 20.69 -36.30
CA ARG A 312 -9.07 21.37 -35.23
C ARG A 312 -8.29 20.41 -34.34
N LEU A 313 -8.86 19.25 -33.99
CA LEU A 313 -8.15 18.23 -33.21
C LEU A 313 -6.92 17.68 -33.96
N VAL A 314 -7.01 17.52 -35.29
CA VAL A 314 -5.86 17.11 -36.11
C VAL A 314 -4.77 18.17 -36.11
N GLN A 315 -5.14 19.45 -36.21
CA GLN A 315 -4.20 20.58 -36.14
C GLN A 315 -3.52 20.67 -34.77
N ASP A 316 -4.30 20.67 -33.68
CA ASP A 316 -3.79 20.68 -32.30
C ASP A 316 -2.78 19.53 -32.07
N ARG A 317 -3.07 18.33 -32.62
CA ARG A 317 -2.14 17.18 -32.54
C ARG A 317 -0.84 17.43 -33.31
N LYS A 318 -0.90 18.01 -34.51
CA LYS A 318 0.31 18.36 -35.30
C LYS A 318 1.15 19.42 -34.58
N GLU A 319 0.50 20.43 -34.01
CA GLU A 319 1.15 21.47 -33.22
C GLU A 319 1.81 20.91 -31.97
N GLU A 320 1.13 20.02 -31.23
CA GLU A 320 1.70 19.38 -30.05
C GLU A 320 2.91 18.50 -30.41
N LEU A 321 2.83 17.75 -31.52
CA LEU A 321 3.97 16.99 -32.04
C LEU A 321 5.15 17.90 -32.37
N LYS A 322 4.90 19.03 -33.04
CA LYS A 322 5.92 20.04 -33.37
C LYS A 322 6.52 20.65 -32.10
N ARG A 323 5.70 21.00 -31.10
CA ARG A 323 6.16 21.49 -29.78
C ARG A 323 7.04 20.47 -29.07
N ARG A 324 6.62 19.19 -29.02
CA ARG A 324 7.41 18.11 -28.42
C ARG A 324 8.71 17.84 -29.18
N TRP A 325 8.72 18.05 -30.49
CA TRP A 325 9.92 17.94 -31.32
C TRP A 325 10.91 19.08 -31.02
N ARG A 326 10.43 20.32 -30.87
CA ARG A 326 11.23 21.48 -30.43
C ARG A 326 11.80 21.29 -29.03
N ASN A 327 10.98 20.92 -28.05
CA ASN A 327 11.40 20.69 -26.66
C ASN A 327 12.45 19.57 -26.52
N ARG A 328 12.47 18.61 -27.45
CA ARG A 328 13.53 17.59 -27.52
C ARG A 328 14.87 18.11 -28.07
N GLY A 329 14.96 19.38 -28.45
CA GLY A 329 16.15 20.01 -29.01
C GLY A 329 16.41 19.65 -30.48
N ALA A 330 15.41 19.15 -31.19
CA ALA A 330 15.58 18.70 -32.58
C ALA A 330 15.78 19.86 -33.56
N GLU A 331 15.21 21.04 -33.27
CA GLU A 331 15.42 22.29 -34.01
C GLU A 331 16.88 22.73 -33.93
N ALA A 332 17.41 22.86 -32.70
CA ALA A 332 18.84 23.12 -32.46
C ALA A 332 19.75 22.07 -33.11
N ARG A 333 19.33 20.79 -33.15
CA ARG A 333 20.09 19.73 -33.83
C ARG A 333 20.09 19.91 -35.36
N LEU A 334 18.97 20.34 -35.95
CA LEU A 334 18.89 20.66 -37.39
C LEU A 334 19.76 21.86 -37.72
N GLU A 335 19.71 22.92 -36.92
CA GLU A 335 20.57 24.10 -37.09
C GLU A 335 22.05 23.74 -37.04
N ARG A 336 22.48 22.97 -36.04
CA ARG A 336 23.86 22.46 -35.96
C ARG A 336 24.24 21.63 -37.20
N LYS A 337 23.31 20.81 -37.72
CA LYS A 337 23.54 20.00 -38.93
C LYS A 337 23.67 20.89 -40.17
N ALA A 338 22.84 21.92 -40.30
CA ALA A 338 22.89 22.90 -41.39
C ALA A 338 24.21 23.68 -41.36
N GLN A 339 24.60 24.20 -40.19
CA GLN A 339 25.89 24.86 -39.98
C GLN A 339 27.07 23.94 -40.34
N ARG A 340 27.03 22.67 -39.94
CA ARG A 340 28.06 21.69 -40.29
C ARG A 340 28.14 21.43 -41.80
N LYS A 341 26.99 21.34 -42.49
CA LYS A 341 26.96 21.19 -43.95
C LYS A 341 27.50 22.43 -44.66
N ALA A 342 27.10 23.63 -44.24
CA ALA A 342 27.60 24.89 -44.79
C ALA A 342 29.11 25.00 -44.66
N ARG A 343 29.67 24.69 -43.47
CA ARG A 343 31.12 24.65 -43.25
C ARG A 343 31.84 23.64 -44.16
N LYS A 344 31.26 22.45 -44.39
CA LYS A 344 31.85 21.45 -45.31
C LYS A 344 31.82 21.92 -46.76
N MET A 345 30.73 22.56 -47.19
CA MET A 345 30.60 23.11 -48.54
C MET A 345 31.60 24.26 -48.76
N ALA A 346 31.73 25.17 -47.78
CA ALA A 346 32.72 26.24 -47.81
C ALA A 346 34.14 25.67 -47.98
N LYS A 347 34.54 24.69 -47.14
CA LYS A 347 35.83 24.01 -47.26
C LYS A 347 36.04 23.30 -48.61
N ARG A 348 34.99 22.72 -49.18
CA ARG A 348 35.09 22.07 -50.50
C ARG A 348 35.29 23.10 -51.61
N ASN A 349 34.59 24.23 -51.54
CA ASN A 349 34.76 25.33 -52.49
C ASN A 349 36.15 25.97 -52.37
N GLU A 350 36.66 26.14 -51.15
CA GLU A 350 38.05 26.56 -50.91
C GLU A 350 39.05 25.58 -51.54
N LYS A 351 38.87 24.26 -51.32
CA LYS A 351 39.72 23.24 -51.95
C LYS A 351 39.68 23.28 -53.48
N LEU A 352 38.50 23.46 -54.09
CA LEU A 352 38.36 23.57 -55.54
C LEU A 352 38.99 24.85 -56.09
N ARG A 353 38.87 25.97 -55.37
CA ARG A 353 39.55 27.24 -55.72
C ARG A 353 41.07 27.09 -55.67
N ASN A 354 41.58 26.38 -54.67
CA ASN A 354 43.00 26.13 -54.49
C ASN A 354 43.53 24.94 -55.31
N LEU A 355 42.67 24.27 -56.08
CA LEU A 355 43.06 23.13 -56.90
C LEU A 355 43.70 23.64 -58.20
N VAL A 356 45.02 23.80 -58.16
CA VAL A 356 45.84 24.05 -59.34
C VAL A 356 46.30 22.70 -59.89
N LEU A 357 46.05 22.43 -61.17
CA LEU A 357 46.60 21.27 -61.85
C LEU A 357 48.12 21.43 -61.93
N ALA A 358 48.88 20.44 -61.48
CA ALA A 358 50.32 20.42 -61.72
C ALA A 358 50.57 20.20 -63.22
N ASP A 359 51.45 21.01 -63.82
CA ASP A 359 51.82 20.88 -65.22
C ASP A 359 52.45 19.51 -65.47
N ALA A 360 51.81 18.70 -66.30
CA ALA A 360 52.28 17.39 -66.74
C ALA A 360 52.67 17.47 -68.23
N PRO A 361 53.67 16.68 -68.69
CA PRO A 361 54.28 16.84 -70.02
C PRO A 361 53.31 16.68 -71.21
N ASN A 362 52.12 16.11 -71.01
CA ASN A 362 51.10 15.89 -72.05
C ASN A 362 49.88 16.83 -71.95
N GLN A 363 49.94 17.91 -71.16
CA GLN A 363 48.83 18.87 -71.03
C GLN A 363 48.98 20.05 -72.01
N VAL A 364 48.10 20.11 -73.02
CA VAL A 364 47.99 21.24 -73.95
C VAL A 364 46.96 22.23 -73.42
N ALA A 365 47.41 23.29 -72.76
CA ALA A 365 46.53 24.38 -72.33
C ALA A 365 46.29 25.39 -73.48
N PRO A 366 45.05 25.88 -73.70
CA PRO A 366 44.76 26.88 -74.72
C PRO A 366 45.49 28.21 -74.42
N PRO A 367 45.97 28.92 -75.47
CA PRO A 367 46.98 29.97 -75.35
C PRO A 367 46.55 31.26 -74.62
N SER A 368 45.28 31.42 -74.24
CA SER A 368 44.76 32.68 -73.67
C SER A 368 44.96 32.84 -72.16
N ARG A 369 45.58 31.88 -71.46
CA ARG A 369 45.72 31.91 -69.98
C ARG A 369 47.05 31.40 -69.43
N ARG A 370 48.18 31.66 -70.11
CA ARG A 370 49.50 31.50 -69.46
C ARG A 370 49.82 32.79 -68.68
N PRO A 371 49.83 32.79 -67.35
CA PRO A 371 50.41 33.90 -66.60
C PRO A 371 51.93 33.94 -66.89
N ALA A 372 52.46 35.14 -67.10
CA ALA A 372 53.90 35.35 -67.30
C ALA A 372 54.66 34.84 -66.07
N ALA A 373 55.60 33.92 -66.28
CA ALA A 373 56.50 33.45 -65.24
C ALA A 373 57.41 34.62 -64.81
N THR A 374 57.16 35.18 -63.63
CA THR A 374 58.08 36.11 -62.97
C THR A 374 59.27 35.33 -62.40
N ALA A 375 60.47 35.78 -62.73
CA ALA A 375 61.75 35.29 -62.20
C ALA A 375 61.94 35.66 -60.73
#